data_AF-I0KW72-F1
#
_entry.id   AF-I0KW72-F1
#
_cell.length_a   1.000
_cell.length_b   1.000
_cell.length_c   1.000
_cell.angle_alpha   90.00
_cell.angle_beta   90.00
_cell.angle_gamma   90.00
#
_symmetry.space_group_name_H-M   'P 1'
#
loop_
_entity.id
_entity.type
_entity.pdbx_description
1 polymer ?
#
loop_
_entity_poly.entity_id
_entity_poly.type
_entity_poly.pdbx_seq_one_letter_code
_entity_poly.pdbx_strand_id
1 'polypeptide(L)'
;MGRVLLGLLVGVLLILIGAALASDYRGIATKHIELSMQTVRSVSPFRWTDDRLARRRARFIAFDRLFGVLTMLAGATMLVGGAHLLLSEHQ
;
A
#
# COMPACT_ATOMS: atom_id res chain seq x y z
N MET A 1 -8.76 -8.50 28.84
CA MET A 1 -7.52 -7.72 28.56
C MET A 1 -6.54 -8.26 27.50
N GLY A 2 -5.73 -9.32 27.70
CA GLY A 2 -4.59 -9.63 26.81
C GLY A 2 -4.92 -9.83 25.31
N ARG A 3 -6.07 -10.43 25.02
CA ARG A 3 -6.60 -10.60 23.65
C ARG A 3 -7.02 -9.27 23.00
N VAL A 4 -7.55 -8.33 23.80
CA VAL A 4 -7.95 -7.00 23.35
C VAL A 4 -6.72 -6.17 23.00
N LEU A 5 -5.70 -6.24 23.84
CA LEU A 5 -4.42 -5.54 23.65
C LEU A 5 -3.68 -6.04 22.40
N LEU A 6 -3.67 -7.37 22.17
CA LEU A 6 -3.19 -7.97 20.92
C LEU A 6 -3.99 -7.49 19.70
N GLY A 7 -5.32 -7.44 19.79
CA GLY A 7 -6.16 -6.94 18.70
C GLY A 7 -5.88 -5.48 18.33
N LEU A 8 -5.68 -4.61 19.32
CA LEU A 8 -5.31 -3.21 19.12
C LEU A 8 -3.93 -3.06 18.48
N LEU A 9 -2.92 -3.79 18.97
CA LEU A 9 -1.57 -3.78 18.42
C LEU A 9 -1.54 -4.26 16.97
N VAL A 10 -2.22 -5.36 16.66
CA VAL A 10 -2.33 -5.89 15.30
C VAL A 10 -3.09 -4.90 14.42
N GLY A 11 -4.15 -4.27 14.92
CA GLY A 11 -4.89 -3.22 14.19
C GLY A 11 -4.01 -2.04 13.79
N VAL A 12 -3.21 -1.50 14.74
CA VAL A 12 -2.25 -0.42 14.46
C VAL A 12 -1.19 -0.88 13.46
N LEU A 13 -0.64 -2.08 13.63
CA LEU A 13 0.37 -2.62 12.72
C LEU A 13 -0.17 -2.75 11.28
N LEU A 14 -1.39 -3.24 11.11
CA LEU A 14 -2.04 -3.35 9.81
C LEU A 14 -2.27 -1.98 9.16
N ILE A 15 -2.64 -0.95 9.93
CA ILE A 15 -2.76 0.41 9.42
C ILE A 15 -1.39 0.94 8.94
N LEU A 16 -0.32 0.72 9.71
CA LEU A 16 1.02 1.15 9.33
C LEU A 16 1.54 0.42 8.09
N ILE A 17 1.32 -0.89 8.00
CA ILE A 17 1.66 -1.69 6.83
C ILE A 17 0.88 -1.20 5.61
N GLY A 18 -0.43 -1.03 5.75
CA GLY A 18 -1.30 -0.50 4.70
C GLY A 18 -0.89 0.90 4.25
N ALA A 19 -0.47 1.77 5.19
CA ALA A 19 0.10 3.09 4.90
C ALA A 19 1.39 3.00 4.13
N ALA A 20 2.29 2.08 4.48
CA ALA A 20 3.53 1.89 3.75
C ALA A 20 3.30 1.37 2.32
N LEU A 21 2.33 0.46 2.13
CA LEU A 21 1.92 -0.07 0.82
C LEU A 21 1.21 0.99 -0.04
N ALA A 22 0.37 1.82 0.57
CA ALA A 22 -0.36 2.88 -0.12
C ALA A 22 0.52 4.12 -0.39
N SER A 23 1.49 4.39 0.50
CA SER A 23 2.38 5.54 0.41
C SER A 23 3.42 5.33 -0.67
N ASP A 24 3.52 6.33 -1.53
CA ASP A 24 4.24 6.28 -2.80
C ASP A 24 5.76 6.42 -2.64
N TYR A 25 6.39 5.66 -1.75
CA TYR A 25 7.85 5.61 -1.66
C TYR A 25 8.50 5.14 -2.97
N ARG A 26 7.74 4.40 -3.79
CA ARG A 26 8.13 4.02 -5.16
C ARG A 26 7.88 5.10 -6.20
N GLY A 27 6.92 6.01 -6.01
CA GLY A 27 6.58 7.11 -6.92
C GLY A 27 7.76 8.01 -7.26
N ILE A 28 8.60 8.32 -6.27
CA ILE A 28 9.83 9.12 -6.44
C ILE A 28 10.86 8.34 -7.27
N ALA A 29 11.10 7.08 -6.94
CA ALA A 29 12.02 6.22 -7.68
C ALA A 29 11.54 5.96 -9.12
N THR A 30 10.23 5.81 -9.33
CA THR A 30 9.64 5.66 -10.65
C THR A 30 9.70 6.96 -11.45
N LYS A 31 9.57 8.13 -10.82
CA LYS A 31 9.75 9.42 -11.50
C LYS A 31 11.17 9.59 -12.01
N HIS A 32 12.17 9.21 -11.22
CA HIS A 32 13.57 9.21 -11.65
C HIS A 32 13.84 8.24 -12.80
N ILE A 33 13.24 7.03 -12.75
CA ILE A 33 13.33 6.04 -13.84
C ILE A 33 12.57 6.50 -15.09
N GLU A 34 11.44 7.18 -14.93
CA GLU A 34 10.64 7.73 -16.02
C GLU A 34 11.38 8.88 -16.71
N LEU A 35 12.03 9.77 -15.94
CA LEU A 35 12.88 10.84 -16.47
C LEU A 35 14.08 10.31 -17.25
N SER A 36 14.74 9.25 -16.73
CA SER A 36 15.89 8.63 -17.40
C SER A 36 15.47 7.82 -18.63
N MET A 37 14.32 7.14 -18.58
CA MET A 37 13.76 6.46 -19.76
C MET A 37 13.28 7.45 -20.81
N GLN A 38 12.79 8.64 -20.45
CA GLN A 38 12.35 9.64 -21.43
C GLN A 38 13.52 10.17 -22.27
N THR A 39 14.71 10.31 -21.67
CA THR A 39 15.93 10.69 -22.38
C THR A 39 16.45 9.56 -23.27
N VAL A 40 16.41 8.30 -22.80
CA VAL A 40 16.89 7.12 -23.56
C VAL A 40 15.88 6.63 -24.61
N ARG A 41 14.57 6.86 -24.43
CA ARG A 41 13.48 6.36 -25.29
C ARG A 41 13.49 6.88 -26.72
N SER A 42 14.07 8.06 -26.95
CA SER A 42 14.07 8.67 -28.29
C SER A 42 14.84 7.86 -29.33
N VAL A 43 15.71 6.92 -28.89
CA VAL A 43 16.64 6.17 -29.75
C VAL A 43 16.34 4.67 -29.81
N SER A 44 15.42 4.14 -28.98
CA SER A 44 15.20 2.68 -28.86
C SER A 44 14.22 2.12 -29.90
N PRO A 45 14.61 1.11 -30.70
CA PRO A 45 13.72 0.43 -31.66
C PRO A 45 12.68 -0.50 -30.99
N PHE A 46 12.73 -0.71 -29.67
CA PHE A 46 11.88 -1.65 -28.92
C PHE A 46 10.65 -1.01 -28.25
N ARG A 47 10.16 0.11 -28.80
CA ARG A 47 9.07 0.94 -28.25
C ARG A 47 7.80 0.15 -27.86
N TRP A 48 7.44 -0.89 -28.61
CA TRP A 48 6.22 -1.69 -28.38
C TRP A 48 6.28 -2.59 -27.14
N THR A 49 7.45 -3.16 -26.83
CA THR A 49 7.64 -4.01 -25.64
C THR A 49 7.64 -3.18 -24.36
N ASP A 50 8.23 -1.99 -24.39
CA ASP A 50 8.28 -1.07 -23.24
C ASP A 50 6.90 -0.57 -22.85
N ASP A 51 6.02 -0.24 -23.80
CA ASP A 51 4.66 0.22 -23.48
C ASP A 51 3.81 -0.88 -22.83
N ARG A 52 4.04 -2.15 -23.20
CA ARG A 52 3.34 -3.28 -22.59
C ARG A 52 3.84 -3.54 -21.16
N LEU A 53 5.13 -3.39 -20.92
CA LEU A 53 5.75 -3.45 -19.59
C LEU A 53 5.28 -2.28 -18.70
N ALA A 54 5.24 -1.06 -19.23
CA ALA A 54 4.76 0.13 -18.51
C ALA A 54 3.31 -0.02 -18.06
N ARG A 55 2.41 -0.49 -18.94
CA ARG A 55 1.00 -0.76 -18.59
C ARG A 55 0.85 -1.84 -17.53
N ARG A 56 1.66 -2.90 -17.58
CA ARG A 56 1.66 -3.95 -16.53
C ARG A 56 2.15 -3.38 -15.20
N ARG A 57 3.19 -2.55 -15.22
CA ARG A 57 3.75 -1.92 -14.02
C ARG A 57 2.76 -0.96 -13.37
N ALA A 58 2.06 -0.15 -14.15
CA ALA A 58 1.01 0.74 -13.66
C ALA A 58 -0.14 -0.04 -12.99
N ARG A 59 -0.58 -1.16 -13.59
CA ARG A 59 -1.58 -2.05 -12.98
C ARG A 59 -1.09 -2.69 -11.70
N PHE A 60 0.17 -3.13 -11.65
CA PHE A 60 0.77 -3.69 -10.45
C PHE A 60 0.81 -2.66 -9.31
N ILE A 61 1.19 -1.42 -9.59
CA ILE A 61 1.20 -0.32 -8.60
C ILE A 61 -0.22 -0.04 -8.08
N ALA A 62 -1.21 0.01 -8.98
CA ALA A 62 -2.60 0.19 -8.57
C ALA A 62 -3.10 -0.95 -7.68
N PHE A 63 -2.71 -2.19 -8.01
CA PHE A 63 -3.06 -3.38 -7.21
C PHE A 63 -2.40 -3.36 -5.83
N ASP A 64 -1.12 -2.99 -5.76
CA ASP A 64 -0.35 -2.85 -4.51
C ASP A 64 -0.99 -1.81 -3.58
N ARG A 65 -1.41 -0.67 -4.14
CA ARG A 65 -2.17 0.36 -3.39
C ARG A 65 -3.52 -0.16 -2.91
N LEU A 66 -4.26 -0.85 -3.76
CA LEU A 66 -5.54 -1.44 -3.38
C LEU A 66 -5.36 -2.40 -2.20
N PHE A 67 -4.31 -3.23 -2.24
CA PHE A 67 -3.96 -4.12 -1.15
C PHE A 67 -3.59 -3.36 0.12
N GLY A 68 -2.82 -2.27 0.01
CA GLY A 68 -2.53 -1.37 1.14
C GLY A 68 -3.78 -0.78 1.79
N VAL A 69 -4.72 -0.28 0.98
CA VAL A 69 -6.00 0.26 1.46
C VAL A 69 -6.84 -0.82 2.15
N LEU A 70 -6.96 -2.01 1.56
CA LEU A 70 -7.67 -3.13 2.19
C LEU A 70 -7.03 -3.54 3.52
N THR A 71 -5.71 -3.51 3.61
CA THR A 71 -4.97 -3.80 4.84
C THR A 71 -5.24 -2.75 5.91
N MET A 72 -5.27 -1.45 5.55
CA MET A 72 -5.68 -0.39 6.48
C MET A 72 -7.11 -0.60 6.99
N LEU A 73 -8.06 -0.91 6.11
CA LEU A 73 -9.46 -1.12 6.49
C LEU A 73 -9.59 -2.28 7.48
N ALA A 74 -8.87 -3.39 7.24
CA ALA A 74 -8.82 -4.51 8.18
C ALA A 74 -8.21 -4.11 9.54
N GLY A 75 -7.17 -3.28 9.53
CA GLY A 75 -6.60 -2.74 10.78
C GLY A 75 -7.57 -1.83 11.53
N ALA A 76 -8.30 -0.98 10.82
CA ALA A 76 -9.30 -0.08 11.39
C ALA A 76 -10.47 -0.84 12.01
N THR A 77 -10.98 -1.89 11.36
CA THR A 77 -12.06 -2.72 11.92
C THR A 77 -11.61 -3.46 13.19
N MET A 78 -10.38 -3.98 13.20
CA MET A 78 -9.78 -4.57 14.41
C MET A 78 -9.64 -3.55 15.55
N LEU A 79 -9.21 -2.32 15.25
CA LEU A 79 -9.10 -1.24 16.24
C LEU A 79 -10.45 -0.86 16.83
N VAL A 80 -11.47 -0.67 15.98
CA VAL A 80 -12.83 -0.33 16.41
C VAL A 80 -13.42 -1.46 17.26
N GLY A 81 -13.29 -2.72 16.81
CA GLY A 81 -13.76 -3.88 17.56
C GLY A 81 -13.04 -4.05 18.90
N GLY A 82 -11.72 -3.87 18.92
CA GLY A 82 -10.91 -3.92 20.15
C GLY A 82 -11.30 -2.81 21.14
N ALA A 83 -11.50 -1.59 20.65
CA ALA A 83 -11.94 -0.46 21.48
C ALA A 83 -13.34 -0.68 22.08
N HIS A 84 -14.27 -1.20 21.28
CA HIS A 84 -15.61 -1.56 21.76
C HIS A 84 -15.55 -2.60 22.88
N LEU A 85 -14.74 -3.65 22.72
CA LEU A 85 -14.57 -4.68 23.74
C LEU A 85 -13.94 -4.11 25.02
N LEU A 86 -12.95 -3.22 24.88
CA LEU A 86 -12.30 -2.57 26.03
C LEU A 86 -13.30 -1.71 26.82
N LEU A 87 -14.11 -0.92 26.12
CA LEU A 87 -15.14 -0.06 26.72
C LEU A 87 -16.22 -0.90 27.42
N SER A 88 -16.62 -2.03 26.84
CA SER A 88 -17.58 -2.94 27.46
C SER A 88 -17.04 -3.69 28.69
N GLU A 89 -15.72 -3.88 28.80
CA GLU A 89 -15.08 -4.45 30.00
C GLU A 89 -14.98 -3.44 31.17
N HIS A 90 -15.31 -2.16 30.96
CA HIS A 90 -15.18 -1.08 31.96
C HIS A 90 -16.52 -0.46 32.42
N GLN A 91 -17.64 -0.88 31.85
CA GLN A 91 -19.00 -0.54 32.32
C GLN A 91 -19.52 -1.65 33.23
#